data_AF-A0A7J3JBH4-F1
#
_entry.id   AF-A0A7J3JBH4-F1
#
_cell.length_a   1.000
_cell.length_b   1.000
_cell.length_c   1.000
_cell.angle_alpha   90.00
_cell.angle_beta   90.00
_cell.angle_gamma   90.00
#
_symmetry.space_group_name_H-M   'P 1'
#
loop_
_entity.id
_entity.type
_entity.pdbx_description
1 polymer ?
#
loop_
_entity_poly.entity_id
_entity_poly.type
_entity_poly.pdbx_seq_one_letter_code
_entity_poly.pdbx_strand_id
1 'polypeptide(L)'
;MDTLAFANMLLDVASIINFIALLWMLRAIIKNRNYLRGFSVVGSFLTFISILGFELAYHLLGNVIGFMIGWGTVAFWFLAFVYTLRLKLKDRKNQKETQTTEQETLS
;
A
#
# COMPACT_ATOMS: atom_id res chain seq x y z
N MET A 1 -11.22 -15.35 -31.09
CA MET A 1 -10.32 -14.58 -30.21
C MET A 1 -9.46 -15.57 -29.48
N ASP A 2 -8.15 -15.40 -29.54
CA ASP A 2 -7.22 -16.30 -28.85
C ASP A 2 -7.39 -16.15 -27.33
N THR A 3 -7.30 -17.26 -26.60
CA THR A 3 -7.46 -17.29 -25.13
C THR A 3 -6.50 -16.33 -24.42
N LEU A 4 -5.30 -16.14 -24.97
CA LEU A 4 -4.33 -15.13 -24.50
C LEU A 4 -4.80 -13.69 -24.69
N ALA A 5 -5.44 -13.37 -25.82
CA ALA A 5 -5.96 -12.03 -26.07
C ALA A 5 -7.12 -11.70 -25.13
N PHE A 6 -7.98 -12.68 -24.84
CA PHE A 6 -9.06 -12.53 -23.86
C PHE A 6 -8.51 -12.37 -22.43
N ALA A 7 -7.49 -13.14 -22.06
CA ALA A 7 -6.83 -13.02 -20.75
C ALA A 7 -6.18 -11.64 -20.57
N ASN A 8 -5.47 -11.13 -21.58
CA ASN A 8 -4.87 -9.80 -21.54
C ASN A 8 -5.92 -8.69 -21.40
N MET A 9 -7.03 -8.79 -22.14
CA MET A 9 -8.15 -7.84 -22.02
C MET A 9 -8.77 -7.84 -20.61
N LEU A 10 -8.96 -9.02 -19.99
CA LEU A 10 -9.44 -9.10 -18.60
C LEU A 10 -8.46 -8.48 -17.61
N LEU A 11 -7.15 -8.70 -17.81
CA LEU A 11 -6.10 -8.14 -16.98
C LEU A 11 -6.00 -6.62 -17.11
N ASP A 12 -6.24 -6.06 -18.30
CA ASP A 12 -6.32 -4.63 -18.51
C ASP A 12 -7.48 -4.01 -17.75
N VAL A 13 -8.68 -4.62 -17.86
CA VAL A 13 -9.87 -4.16 -17.14
C VAL A 13 -9.66 -4.23 -15.63
N ALA A 14 -9.08 -5.33 -15.14
CA ALA A 14 -8.76 -5.47 -13.71
C ALA A 14 -7.75 -4.41 -13.24
N SER A 15 -6.72 -4.12 -14.04
CA SER A 15 -5.73 -3.07 -13.74
C SER A 15 -6.37 -1.68 -13.67
N ILE A 16 -7.27 -1.36 -14.60
CA ILE A 16 -8.00 -0.08 -14.63
C ILE A 16 -8.89 0.06 -13.40
N ILE A 17 -9.66 -0.98 -13.06
CA ILE A 17 -10.53 -0.96 -11.87
C ILE A 17 -9.69 -0.78 -10.59
N ASN A 18 -8.57 -1.50 -10.49
CA ASN A 18 -7.66 -1.37 -9.35
C ASN A 18 -7.10 0.05 -9.23
N PHE A 19 -6.71 0.65 -10.36
CA PHE A 19 -6.23 2.03 -10.38
C PHE A 19 -7.30 3.04 -9.94
N ILE A 20 -8.55 2.88 -10.37
CA ILE A 20 -9.67 3.73 -9.92
C ILE A 20 -9.89 3.58 -8.40
N ALA A 21 -9.89 2.35 -7.89
CA ALA A 21 -10.01 2.09 -6.46
C ALA A 21 -8.88 2.77 -5.67
N LEU A 22 -7.67 2.76 -6.22
CA LEU A 22 -6.51 3.39 -5.63
C LEU A 22 -6.62 4.92 -5.62
N LEU A 23 -7.13 5.54 -6.69
CA LEU A 23 -7.44 6.98 -6.72
C LEU A 23 -8.49 7.36 -5.68
N TRP A 24 -9.53 6.54 -5.50
CA TRP A 24 -10.52 6.74 -4.45
C TRP A 24 -9.91 6.65 -3.05
N MET A 25 -9.04 5.67 -2.83
CA MET A 25 -8.34 5.52 -1.56
C MET A 25 -7.41 6.70 -1.30
N LEU A 26 -6.67 7.16 -2.31
CA LEU A 26 -5.83 8.35 -2.24
C LEU A 26 -6.67 9.59 -1.87
N ARG A 27 -7.84 9.77 -2.50
CA ARG A 27 -8.78 10.85 -2.15
C ARG A 27 -9.24 10.76 -0.69
N ALA A 28 -9.57 9.57 -0.21
CA ALA A 28 -9.97 9.35 1.18
C ALA A 28 -8.84 9.70 2.17
N ILE A 29 -7.61 9.32 1.85
CA ILE A 29 -6.41 9.63 2.64
C ILE A 29 -6.13 11.13 2.69
N ILE A 30 -6.23 11.82 1.56
CA ILE A 30 -6.03 13.29 1.49
C ILE A 30 -7.10 14.00 2.33
N LYS A 31 -8.36 13.55 2.25
CA LYS A 31 -9.48 14.12 3.01
C LYS A 31 -9.38 13.84 4.52
N ASN A 32 -8.89 12.66 4.90
CA ASN A 32 -8.74 12.27 6.29
C ASN A 32 -7.45 11.46 6.50
N ARG A 33 -6.40 12.13 6.98
CA ARG A 33 -5.10 11.47 7.26
C ARG A 33 -5.19 10.38 8.34
N ASN A 34 -6.25 10.37 9.13
CA ASN A 34 -6.51 9.34 10.15
C ASN A 34 -6.88 7.99 9.53
N TYR A 35 -7.28 7.93 8.24
CA TYR A 35 -7.59 6.68 7.55
C TYR A 35 -6.38 5.73 7.51
N LEU A 36 -5.16 6.28 7.43
CA LEU A 36 -3.92 5.52 7.44
C LEU A 36 -3.53 4.96 8.81
N ARG A 37 -4.16 5.41 9.92
CA ARG A 37 -3.91 4.84 11.27
C ARG A 37 -4.55 3.48 11.47
N GLY A 38 -5.59 3.15 10.69
CA GLY A 38 -6.24 1.83 10.72
C GLY A 38 -5.47 0.74 9.96
N PHE A 39 -4.43 1.11 9.21
CA PHE A 39 -3.64 0.14 8.44
C PHE A 39 -2.64 -0.57 9.36
N SER A 40 -2.60 -1.90 9.28
CA SER A 40 -1.53 -2.69 9.90
C SER A 40 -0.26 -2.58 9.07
N VAL A 41 0.89 -2.36 9.72
CA VAL A 41 2.23 -2.36 9.07
C VAL A 41 2.48 -3.66 8.30
N VAL A 42 2.05 -4.79 8.87
CA VAL A 42 2.22 -6.10 8.23
C VAL A 42 1.32 -6.21 7.01
N GLY A 43 0.09 -5.69 7.10
CA GLY A 43 -0.85 -5.65 5.98
C GLY A 43 -0.33 -4.81 4.82
N SER A 44 0.13 -3.58 5.08
CA SER A 44 0.67 -2.71 4.02
C SER A 44 1.95 -3.28 3.40
N PHE A 45 2.79 -3.98 4.17
CA PHE A 45 3.95 -4.69 3.65
C PHE A 45 3.59 -5.87 2.75
N LEU A 46 2.68 -6.73 3.19
CA LEU A 46 2.18 -7.87 2.40
C LEU A 46 1.55 -7.40 1.10
N THR A 47 0.72 -6.34 1.14
CA THR A 47 0.13 -5.78 -0.07
C THR A 47 1.18 -5.20 -1.01
N PHE A 48 2.19 -4.52 -0.49
CA PHE A 48 3.31 -4.02 -1.30
C PHE A 48 4.06 -5.16 -2.02
N ILE A 49 4.41 -6.25 -1.32
CA ILE A 49 5.06 -7.42 -1.94
C ILE A 49 4.15 -8.07 -2.98
N SER A 50 2.86 -8.25 -2.67
CA SER A 50 1.91 -8.84 -3.62
C SER A 50 1.83 -8.03 -4.92
N ILE A 51 1.83 -6.69 -4.83
CA ILE A 51 1.79 -5.82 -6.01
C ILE A 51 3.08 -5.94 -6.83
N LEU A 52 4.25 -6.03 -6.18
CA LEU A 52 5.50 -6.32 -6.89
C LEU A 52 5.45 -7.66 -7.64
N GLY A 53 4.79 -8.67 -7.05
CA GLY A 53 4.54 -9.96 -7.71
C GLY A 53 3.62 -9.83 -8.92
N PHE A 54 2.54 -9.04 -8.81
CA PHE A 54 1.66 -8.74 -9.94
C PHE A 54 2.39 -7.99 -11.06
N GLU A 55 3.29 -7.07 -10.71
CA GLU A 55 4.08 -6.31 -11.68
C GLU A 55 5.01 -7.20 -12.51
N LEU A 56 5.67 -8.15 -11.85
CA LEU A 56 6.44 -9.20 -12.51
C LEU A 56 5.56 -10.07 -13.42
N ALA A 57 4.35 -10.41 -12.99
CA ALA A 57 3.40 -11.16 -13.80
C ALA A 57 2.96 -10.38 -15.05
N TYR A 58 2.67 -9.08 -14.93
CA TYR A 58 2.34 -8.23 -16.08
C TYR A 58 3.49 -8.13 -17.07
N HIS A 59 4.73 -8.03 -16.58
CA HIS A 59 5.91 -8.03 -17.43
C HIS A 59 6.07 -9.35 -18.20
N LEU A 60 5.92 -10.49 -17.52
CA LEU A 60 6.00 -11.82 -18.12
C LEU A 60 4.89 -12.09 -19.15
N LEU A 61 3.71 -11.52 -18.94
CA LEU A 61 2.56 -11.64 -19.85
C LEU A 61 2.62 -10.67 -21.04
N GLY A 62 3.63 -9.80 -21.10
CA GLY A 62 3.76 -8.78 -22.15
C GLY A 62 2.70 -7.69 -22.07
N ASN A 63 2.02 -7.55 -20.92
CA ASN A 63 0.98 -6.54 -20.71
C ASN A 63 1.61 -5.21 -20.27
N VAL A 64 1.95 -4.38 -21.26
CA VAL A 64 2.60 -3.07 -21.07
C VAL A 64 1.70 -2.07 -20.33
N ILE A 65 0.38 -2.12 -20.54
CA ILE A 65 -0.57 -1.16 -19.94
C ILE A 65 -0.69 -1.45 -18.44
N GLY A 66 -0.92 -2.72 -18.07
CA GLY A 66 -0.96 -3.16 -16.68
C GLY A 66 0.35 -2.86 -15.94
N PHE A 67 1.49 -3.06 -16.60
CA PHE A 67 2.80 -2.72 -16.07
C PHE A 67 2.96 -1.20 -15.84
N MET A 68 2.71 -0.34 -16.83
CA MET A 68 2.87 1.11 -16.62
C MET A 68 1.96 1.68 -15.52
N ILE A 69 0.72 1.18 -15.41
CA ILE A 69 -0.24 1.59 -14.37
C ILE A 69 0.12 0.99 -13.00
N GLY A 70 0.66 -0.22 -12.99
CA GLY A 70 1.05 -0.96 -11.80
C GLY A 70 2.11 -0.24 -10.97
N TRP A 71 3.06 0.45 -11.61
CA TRP A 71 4.04 1.30 -10.91
C TRP A 71 3.44 2.39 -10.04
N GLY A 72 2.31 3.01 -10.47
CA GLY A 72 1.59 3.97 -9.63
C GLY A 72 1.04 3.30 -8.36
N THR A 73 0.59 2.06 -8.49
CA THR A 73 0.09 1.23 -7.40
C THR A 73 1.23 0.83 -6.45
N VAL A 74 2.39 0.43 -6.98
CA VAL A 74 3.61 0.14 -6.21
C VAL A 74 4.02 1.36 -5.38
N ALA A 75 4.14 2.52 -6.00
CA ALA A 75 4.58 3.76 -5.34
C ALA A 75 3.62 4.16 -4.21
N PHE A 76 2.31 4.05 -4.45
CA PHE A 76 1.30 4.35 -3.44
C PHE A 76 1.42 3.44 -2.21
N TRP A 77 1.51 2.12 -2.42
CA TRP A 77 1.59 1.17 -1.31
C TRP A 77 2.92 1.22 -0.57
N PHE A 78 4.01 1.54 -1.27
CA PHE A 78 5.29 1.85 -0.65
C PHE A 78 5.16 3.05 0.31
N LEU A 79 4.54 4.13 -0.16
CA LEU A 79 4.34 5.33 0.67
C LEU A 79 3.44 5.06 1.87
N ALA A 80 2.35 4.28 1.67
CA ALA A 80 1.46 3.84 2.74
C ALA A 80 2.22 3.01 3.79
N PHE A 81 3.03 2.04 3.36
CA PHE A 81 3.86 1.24 4.24
C PHE A 81 4.84 2.09 5.07
N VAL A 82 5.58 2.99 4.41
CA VAL A 82 6.52 3.91 5.10
C VAL A 82 5.79 4.78 6.12
N TYR A 83 4.60 5.28 5.78
CA TYR A 83 3.80 6.11 6.68
C TYR A 83 3.32 5.33 7.90
N THR A 84 2.77 4.12 7.70
CA THR A 84 2.33 3.25 8.81
C THR A 84 3.51 2.86 9.70
N LEU A 85 4.68 2.59 9.12
CA LEU A 85 5.90 2.29 9.87
C LEU A 85 6.34 3.47 10.74
N ARG A 86 6.37 4.68 10.18
CA ARG A 86 6.70 5.91 10.93
C ARG A 86 5.73 6.16 12.08
N LEU A 87 4.43 5.96 11.88
CA LEU A 87 3.42 6.05 12.92
C LEU A 87 3.72 5.09 14.07
N LYS A 88 3.95 3.81 13.76
CA LYS A 88 4.22 2.78 14.76
C LYS A 88 5.52 3.04 15.55
N LEU A 89 6.55 3.59 14.90
CA LEU A 89 7.80 3.98 15.56
C LEU A 89 7.60 5.18 16.51
N LYS A 90 6.80 6.17 16.10
CA LYS A 90 6.48 7.35 16.92
C LYS A 90 5.67 6.97 18.16
N ASP A 91 4.66 6.10 18.00
CA ASP A 91 3.84 5.63 19.13
C ASP A 91 4.67 4.85 20.16
N ARG A 92 5.62 4.00 19.71
CA ARG A 92 6.54 3.30 20.63
C ARG A 92 7.49 4.24 21.38
N LYS A 93 7.92 5.35 20.76
CA LYS A 93 8.79 6.33 21.42
C LYS A 93 8.05 7.03 22.56
N ASN A 94 6.83 7.51 22.29
CA ASN A 94 6.02 8.21 23.29
C ASN A 94 5.66 7.31 24.48
N GLN A 95 5.40 6.02 24.26
CA GLN A 95 5.14 5.06 25.35
C GLN A 95 6.36 4.84 26.27
N LYS A 96 7.58 4.86 25.71
CA LYS A 96 8.81 4.76 26.53
C LYS A 96 9.04 6.00 27.38
N GLU A 97 8.78 7.19 26.85
CA GLU A 97 8.91 8.45 27.61
C GLU A 97 7.93 8.48 28.80
N THR A 98 6.66 8.10 28.61
CA THR A 98 5.68 8.05 29.71
C THR A 98 6.06 7.06 30.82
N GLN A 99 6.57 5.88 30.46
CA GLN A 99 7.00 4.88 31.45
C GLN A 99 8.24 5.31 32.25
N THR A 100 9.11 6.12 31.65
CA THR A 100 10.33 6.62 32.33
C THR A 100 9.98 7.73 33.32
N THR A 101 9.08 8.65 32.95
CA THR A 101 8.62 9.71 33.85
C THR A 101 7.80 9.15 35.03
N GLU A 102 6.95 8.15 34.81
CA GLU A 102 6.20 7.51 35.91
C GLU A 102 7.14 6.81 36.90
N GLN A 103 8.20 6.15 36.42
CA GLN A 103 9.20 5.52 37.29
C GLN A 103 10.01 6.54 38.10
N GLU A 104 10.37 7.71 37.54
CA GLU A 104 11.06 8.78 38.28
C GLU A 104 10.17 9.49 39.31
N THR A 105 8.85 9.53 39.10
CA THR A 105 7.92 10.14 40.07
C THR A 105 7.54 9.21 41.24
N LEU A 106 7.81 7.91 41.11
CA LEU A 106 7.49 6.88 42.13
C LEU A 106 8.72 6.44 42.94
N SER A 107 9.92 6.95 42.63
CA SER A 107 11.18 6.76 43.36
C SER A 107 11.54 7.97 44.20
#